data_AF-A0A952C573-F1
#
_entry.id   AF-A0A952C573-F1
#
_cell.length_a   1.000
_cell.length_b   1.000
_cell.length_c   1.000
_cell.angle_alpha   90.00
_cell.angle_beta   90.00
_cell.angle_gamma   90.00
#
_symmetry.space_group_name_H-M   'P 1'
#
loop_
_entity.id
_entity.type
_entity.pdbx_description
1 polymer ?
#
loop_
_entity_poly.entity_id
_entity_poly.type
_entity_poly.pdbx_seq_one_letter_code
_entity_poly.pdbx_strand_id
1 'polypeptide(L)'
;MNSKRLRSGAIYLLLVIALGAFLYTSLMRRSGTDAADASIAKVATEVRAGNVSAIVINGDKLVVNTKGSGILETRIESNTGLVETMLNLGVTPEQLAVVDISVANPQFWDTWSSILIAVLPLVLLGAFFFFILRQAQGAGNQAFSFGKSRARMFTGDRPTVTFNDVAGNEEAKQELQEVVEFLKEPQKFAALGARIPKGVLLVGPPGTGKTLMAKAVSGEAGVPFFSISGSEFVEMFVGVGASRVRDLFEQAKKNSPCIIFVDEIDAVGRHRGAGLGGSHDEREQTLNQILVEMDGFDTGTNVIVIAA
;
A
#
# COMPACT_ATOMS: atom_id res chain seq x y z
N MET A 1 19.19 -1.22 -10.29
CA MET A 1 18.30 -0.16 -9.73
C MET A 1 17.20 0.16 -10.74
N ASN A 2 15.94 0.05 -10.30
CA ASN A 2 14.77 -0.08 -11.17
C ASN A 2 14.41 1.26 -11.86
N SER A 3 14.83 1.44 -13.12
CA SER A 3 14.68 2.67 -13.90
C SER A 3 13.23 3.16 -14.04
N LYS A 4 12.24 2.26 -13.93
CA LYS A 4 10.81 2.63 -13.92
C LYS A 4 10.39 3.38 -12.65
N ARG A 5 10.90 3.01 -11.47
CA ARG A 5 10.60 3.70 -10.19
C ARG A 5 11.26 5.08 -10.11
N LEU A 6 12.45 5.21 -10.68
CA LEU A 6 13.17 6.48 -10.74
C LEU A 6 12.46 7.47 -11.69
N ARG A 7 11.95 7.00 -12.83
CA ARG A 7 11.16 7.80 -13.77
C ARG A 7 9.84 8.28 -13.16
N SER A 8 9.13 7.43 -12.40
CA SER A 8 7.90 7.87 -11.71
C SER A 8 8.20 8.89 -10.60
N GLY A 9 9.28 8.71 -9.83
CA GLY A 9 9.67 9.66 -8.78
C GLY A 9 10.02 11.05 -9.32
N ALA A 10 10.72 11.11 -10.45
CA ALA A 10 11.06 12.37 -11.12
C ALA A 10 9.82 13.15 -11.59
N ILE A 11 8.78 12.45 -12.07
CA ILE A 11 7.53 13.08 -12.51
C ILE A 11 6.76 13.69 -11.32
N TYR A 12 6.72 13.00 -10.17
CA TYR A 12 6.09 13.55 -8.97
C TYR A 12 6.81 14.79 -8.42
N LEU A 13 8.15 14.75 -8.42
CA LEU A 13 8.96 15.90 -8.00
C LEU A 13 8.70 17.12 -8.91
N LEU A 14 8.64 16.90 -10.22
CA LEU A 14 8.31 17.96 -11.19
C LEU A 14 6.89 18.53 -10.98
N LEU A 15 5.89 17.69 -10.69
CA LEU A 15 4.53 18.15 -10.42
C LEU A 15 4.45 18.99 -9.15
N VAL A 16 5.14 18.59 -8.08
CA VAL A 16 5.19 19.36 -6.82
C VAL A 16 5.92 20.70 -7.02
N ILE A 17 7.02 20.71 -7.77
CA ILE A 17 7.75 21.95 -8.10
C ILE A 17 6.88 22.87 -8.95
N ALA A 18 6.17 22.34 -9.96
CA ALA A 18 5.27 23.12 -10.80
C ALA A 18 4.10 23.71 -10.00
N LEU A 19 3.51 22.93 -9.09
CA LEU A 19 2.45 23.40 -8.20
C LEU A 19 2.96 24.47 -7.23
N GLY A 20 4.15 24.27 -6.66
CA GLY A 20 4.80 25.24 -5.78
C GLY A 20 5.14 26.55 -6.48
N ALA A 21 5.71 26.49 -7.68
CA ALA A 21 5.99 27.67 -8.51
C ALA A 21 4.70 28.40 -8.93
N PHE A 22 3.65 27.66 -9.26
CA PHE A 22 2.34 28.23 -9.57
C PHE A 22 1.71 28.91 -8.35
N LEU A 23 1.71 28.27 -7.18
CA LEU A 23 1.22 28.87 -5.93
C LEU A 23 2.03 30.10 -5.55
N TYR A 24 3.36 30.04 -5.67
CA TYR A 24 4.25 31.16 -5.43
C TYR A 24 3.93 32.34 -6.35
N THR A 25 3.80 32.11 -7.65
CA THR A 25 3.44 33.17 -8.61
C THR A 25 2.03 33.69 -8.41
N SER A 26 1.06 32.86 -8.02
CA SER A 26 -0.30 33.29 -7.70
C SER A 26 -0.37 34.13 -6.41
N LEU A 27 0.43 33.82 -5.40
CA LEU A 27 0.56 34.62 -4.19
C LEU A 27 1.26 35.95 -4.46
N MET A 28 2.33 35.95 -5.28
CA MET A 28 3.06 37.16 -5.64
C MET A 28 2.29 38.07 -6.62
N ARG A 29 1.41 37.52 -7.47
CA ARG A 29 0.55 38.30 -8.37
C ARG A 29 -0.54 39.09 -7.65
N ARG A 30 -0.81 38.82 -6.38
CA ARG A 30 -1.65 39.69 -5.55
C ARG A 30 -0.99 41.03 -5.22
N SER A 31 0.30 41.19 -5.58
CA SER A 31 1.08 42.43 -5.48
C SER A 31 1.20 43.17 -6.82
N GLY A 32 0.26 42.95 -7.75
CA GLY A 32 0.24 43.60 -9.05
C GLY A 32 -0.42 44.97 -9.02
N THR A 33 0.40 46.02 -9.08
CA THR A 33 0.09 47.46 -9.18
C THR A 33 -0.68 48.05 -8.00
N ASP A 34 0.04 48.81 -7.16
CA ASP A 34 -0.51 49.76 -6.18
C ASP A 34 -1.29 50.88 -6.92
N ALA A 35 -2.45 50.54 -7.51
CA ALA A 35 -3.42 51.54 -7.86
C ALA A 35 -3.98 52.08 -6.54
N ALA A 36 -3.62 53.31 -6.19
CA ALA A 36 -4.18 53.95 -5.02
C ALA A 36 -5.68 54.17 -5.27
N ASP A 37 -6.53 53.52 -4.46
CA ASP A 37 -7.98 53.75 -4.48
C ASP A 37 -8.22 55.25 -4.21
N ALA A 38 -8.68 55.95 -5.23
CA ALA A 38 -8.95 57.38 -5.18
C ALA A 38 -10.45 57.63 -5.25
N SER A 39 -10.95 58.58 -4.47
CA SER A 39 -12.34 59.04 -4.62
C SER A 39 -12.51 59.75 -5.96
N ILE A 40 -13.71 59.67 -6.54
CA ILE A 40 -14.02 60.35 -7.81
C ILE A 40 -13.79 61.87 -7.73
N ALA A 41 -13.93 62.47 -6.54
CA ALA A 41 -13.61 63.87 -6.27
C ALA A 41 -12.10 64.19 -6.36
N LYS A 42 -11.24 63.25 -5.95
CA LYS A 42 -9.77 63.37 -6.11
C LYS A 42 -9.40 63.29 -7.60
N VAL A 43 -10.02 62.37 -8.33
CA VAL A 43 -9.87 62.27 -9.79
C VAL A 43 -10.33 63.56 -10.49
N ALA A 44 -11.50 64.09 -10.14
CA ALA A 44 -11.98 65.37 -10.68
C ALA A 44 -11.00 66.53 -10.42
N THR A 45 -10.33 66.52 -9.26
CA THR A 45 -9.33 67.54 -8.93
C THR A 45 -8.06 67.40 -9.78
N GLU A 46 -7.59 66.18 -10.02
CA GLU A 46 -6.44 65.91 -10.91
C GLU A 46 -6.75 66.22 -12.38
N VAL A 47 -8.01 66.01 -12.81
CA VAL A 47 -8.48 66.43 -14.15
C VAL A 47 -8.45 67.95 -14.27
N ARG A 48 -8.95 68.69 -13.26
CA ARG A 48 -8.88 70.17 -13.24
C ARG A 48 -7.44 70.70 -13.22
N ALA A 49 -6.54 69.99 -12.55
CA ALA A 49 -5.13 70.33 -12.51
C ALA A 49 -4.40 70.05 -13.84
N GLY A 50 -5.05 69.41 -14.82
CA GLY A 50 -4.46 69.06 -16.12
C GLY A 50 -3.46 67.90 -16.06
N ASN A 51 -3.42 67.18 -14.94
CA ASN A 51 -2.46 66.12 -14.69
C ASN A 51 -2.87 64.78 -15.30
N VAL A 52 -4.12 64.65 -15.77
CA VAL A 52 -4.63 63.41 -16.37
C VAL A 52 -4.29 63.33 -17.85
N SER A 53 -3.79 62.17 -18.30
CA SER A 53 -3.51 61.90 -19.72
C SER A 53 -4.61 61.08 -20.39
N ALA A 54 -5.13 60.06 -19.71
CA ALA A 54 -6.17 59.19 -20.26
C ALA A 54 -7.05 58.63 -19.15
N ILE A 55 -8.34 58.45 -19.46
CA ILE A 55 -9.31 57.76 -18.60
C ILE A 55 -9.83 56.56 -19.38
N VAL A 56 -9.61 55.36 -18.83
CA VAL A 56 -10.09 54.10 -19.39
C VAL A 56 -11.28 53.61 -18.56
N ILE A 57 -12.43 53.45 -19.20
CA ILE A 57 -13.66 52.97 -18.56
C ILE A 57 -13.74 51.45 -18.74
N ASN A 58 -13.73 50.69 -17.64
CA ASN A 58 -13.90 49.24 -17.63
C ASN A 58 -15.08 48.86 -16.72
N GLY A 59 -16.29 48.86 -17.28
CA GLY A 59 -17.54 48.70 -16.52
C GLY A 59 -17.68 49.82 -15.47
N ASP A 60 -17.80 49.44 -14.20
CA ASP A 60 -17.93 50.38 -13.08
C ASP A 60 -16.57 50.94 -12.60
N LYS A 61 -15.46 50.39 -13.08
CA LYS A 61 -14.11 50.82 -12.73
C LYS A 61 -13.56 51.80 -13.75
N LEU A 62 -12.97 52.88 -13.25
CA LEU A 62 -12.27 53.90 -14.02
C LEU A 62 -10.78 53.80 -13.69
N VAL A 63 -9.97 53.60 -14.73
CA VAL A 63 -8.52 53.58 -14.63
C VAL A 63 -8.01 54.89 -15.19
N VAL A 64 -7.42 55.72 -14.33
CA VAL A 64 -6.98 57.08 -14.65
C VAL A 64 -5.46 57.09 -14.69
N ASN A 65 -4.90 57.36 -15.87
CA ASN A 65 -3.47 57.55 -16.05
C ASN A 65 -3.12 59.01 -15.82
N THR A 66 -2.26 59.26 -14.83
CA THR A 66 -1.78 60.61 -14.48
C THR A 66 -0.36 60.80 -15.01
N LYS A 67 -0.02 61.99 -15.51
CA LYS A 67 1.27 62.35 -16.14
C LYS A 67 2.49 62.35 -15.20
N GLY A 68 2.37 61.81 -13.98
CA GLY A 68 3.48 61.76 -13.02
C GLY A 68 3.25 60.95 -11.73
N SER A 69 2.00 60.66 -11.34
CA SER A 69 1.67 60.01 -10.06
C SER A 69 1.20 58.56 -10.15
N GLY A 70 1.35 57.92 -11.32
CA GLY A 70 0.96 56.53 -11.52
C GLY A 70 -0.50 56.36 -11.95
N ILE A 71 -1.01 55.14 -11.79
CA ILE A 71 -2.36 54.74 -12.18
C ILE A 71 -3.28 54.88 -10.96
N LEU A 72 -4.36 55.65 -11.10
CA LEU A 72 -5.41 55.75 -10.08
C LEU A 72 -6.60 54.90 -10.49
N GLU A 73 -7.11 54.08 -9.57
CA GLU A 73 -8.37 53.37 -9.75
C GLU A 73 -9.47 54.07 -8.96
N THR A 74 -10.60 54.32 -9.62
CA THR A 74 -11.82 54.81 -8.95
C THR A 74 -13.04 54.07 -9.48
N ARG A 75 -14.15 54.14 -8.76
CA ARG A 75 -15.42 53.50 -9.15
C ARG A 75 -16.47 54.56 -9.40
N ILE A 76 -17.23 54.42 -10.48
CA ILE A 76 -18.41 55.23 -10.76
C ILE A 76 -19.69 54.42 -10.56
N GLU A 77 -20.76 55.07 -10.12
CA GLU A 77 -22.07 54.45 -10.04
C GLU A 77 -22.63 54.27 -11.45
N SER A 78 -23.04 53.04 -11.78
CA SER A 78 -23.42 52.57 -13.12
C SER A 78 -24.58 53.34 -13.79
N ASN A 79 -25.20 54.29 -13.09
CA ASN A 79 -26.40 55.03 -13.51
C ASN A 79 -26.16 56.53 -13.78
N THR A 80 -24.93 57.04 -13.64
CA THR A 80 -24.58 58.43 -14.01
C THR A 80 -23.45 58.44 -15.02
N GLY A 81 -23.60 59.22 -16.10
CA GLY A 81 -22.56 59.34 -17.12
C GLY A 81 -21.29 59.97 -16.54
N LEU A 82 -20.11 59.40 -16.83
CA LEU A 82 -18.81 59.92 -16.36
C LEU A 82 -18.66 61.43 -16.59
N VAL A 83 -19.06 61.89 -17.77
CA VAL A 83 -18.99 63.30 -18.17
C VAL A 83 -19.87 64.17 -17.27
N GLU A 84 -21.10 63.72 -16.96
CA GLU A 84 -22.04 64.44 -16.11
C GLU A 84 -21.56 64.52 -14.66
N THR A 85 -21.03 63.42 -14.11
CA THR A 85 -20.46 63.39 -12.76
C THR A 85 -19.24 64.32 -12.65
N MET A 86 -18.39 64.39 -13.68
CA MET A 86 -17.23 65.29 -13.68
C MET A 86 -17.65 66.76 -13.82
N LEU A 87 -18.67 67.08 -14.63
CA LEU A 87 -19.24 68.43 -14.73
C LEU A 87 -19.85 68.89 -13.40
N ASN A 88 -20.60 68.01 -12.72
CA ASN A 88 -21.18 68.29 -11.41
C ASN A 88 -20.12 68.51 -10.31
N LEU A 89 -18.93 67.94 -10.47
CA LEU A 89 -17.77 68.16 -9.59
C LEU A 89 -16.94 69.40 -10.00
N GLY A 90 -17.39 70.17 -10.99
CA GLY A 90 -16.81 71.46 -11.38
C GLY A 90 -15.64 71.37 -12.37
N VAL A 91 -15.55 70.29 -13.15
CA VAL A 91 -14.63 70.19 -14.30
C VAL A 91 -15.24 70.92 -15.50
N THR A 92 -14.48 71.77 -16.22
CA THR A 92 -15.03 72.47 -17.39
C THR A 92 -15.02 71.59 -18.65
N PRO A 93 -15.93 71.81 -19.62
CA PRO A 93 -15.96 71.07 -20.87
C PRO A 93 -14.63 71.15 -21.67
N GLU A 94 -13.89 72.26 -21.57
CA GLU A 94 -12.59 72.37 -22.26
C GLU A 94 -11.52 71.47 -21.65
N GLN A 95 -11.58 71.22 -20.33
CA GLN A 95 -10.63 70.35 -19.63
C GLN A 95 -10.89 68.87 -19.90
N LEU A 96 -12.15 68.50 -20.13
CA LEU A 96 -12.56 67.15 -20.52
C LEU A 96 -12.18 66.82 -21.98
N ALA A 97 -12.19 67.82 -22.86
CA ALA A 97 -11.84 67.63 -24.27
C ALA A 97 -10.35 67.30 -24.51
N VAL A 98 -9.47 67.62 -23.56
CA VAL A 98 -8.02 67.34 -23.62
C VAL A 98 -7.69 65.91 -23.16
N VAL A 99 -8.62 65.24 -22.48
CA VAL A 99 -8.42 63.90 -21.92
C VAL A 99 -8.96 62.86 -22.89
N ASP A 100 -8.13 61.87 -23.22
CA ASP A 100 -8.56 60.74 -24.04
C ASP A 100 -9.41 59.78 -23.20
N ILE A 101 -10.71 59.69 -23.53
CA ILE A 101 -11.67 58.81 -22.84
C ILE A 101 -11.89 57.59 -23.73
N SER A 102 -11.34 56.45 -23.32
CA SER A 102 -11.50 55.18 -24.03
C SER A 102 -12.33 54.20 -23.20
N VAL A 103 -13.24 53.49 -23.86
CA VAL A 103 -14.01 52.41 -23.24
C VAL A 103 -13.26 51.11 -23.48
N ALA A 104 -12.72 50.52 -22.41
CA ALA A 104 -12.17 49.18 -22.47
C ALA A 104 -13.33 48.18 -22.53
N ASN A 105 -13.57 47.62 -23.71
CA ASN A 105 -14.32 46.38 -23.80
C ASN A 105 -13.44 45.26 -23.25
N PRO A 106 -13.85 44.54 -22.18
CA PRO A 106 -13.08 43.42 -21.69
C PRO A 106 -12.89 42.43 -22.83
N GLN A 107 -11.64 42.26 -23.28
CA GLN A 107 -11.33 41.35 -24.36
C GLN A 107 -11.64 39.94 -23.88
N PHE A 108 -12.34 39.16 -24.71
CA PHE A 108 -12.65 37.75 -24.44
C PHE A 108 -11.44 36.99 -23.86
N TRP A 109 -10.24 37.23 -24.38
CA TRP A 109 -9.01 36.61 -23.91
C TRP A 109 -8.61 36.96 -22.46
N ASP A 110 -8.92 38.16 -21.96
CA ASP A 110 -8.61 38.55 -20.58
C ASP A 110 -9.51 37.82 -19.58
N THR A 111 -10.80 37.67 -19.90
CA THR A 111 -11.73 36.91 -19.05
C THR A 111 -11.40 35.42 -19.06
N TRP A 112 -11.15 34.83 -20.22
CA TRP A 112 -10.84 33.39 -20.32
C TRP A 112 -9.49 33.01 -19.73
N SER A 113 -8.47 33.86 -19.84
CA SER A 113 -7.17 33.61 -19.22
C SER A 113 -7.25 33.61 -17.70
N SER A 114 -8.03 34.52 -17.10
CA SER A 114 -8.25 34.56 -15.65
C SER A 114 -8.95 33.30 -15.12
N ILE A 115 -9.95 32.80 -15.85
CA ILE A 115 -10.66 31.55 -15.53
C ILE A 115 -9.72 30.35 -15.67
N LEU A 116 -8.94 30.27 -16.75
CA LEU A 116 -7.98 29.18 -16.95
C LEU A 116 -6.95 29.14 -15.82
N ILE A 117 -6.41 30.29 -15.42
CA ILE A 117 -5.48 30.39 -14.29
C ILE A 117 -6.15 29.97 -12.97
N ALA A 118 -7.42 30.34 -12.75
CA ALA A 118 -8.16 29.95 -11.55
C ALA A 118 -8.48 28.44 -11.48
N VAL A 119 -8.75 27.81 -12.64
CA VAL A 119 -9.13 26.39 -12.72
C VAL A 119 -7.93 25.45 -12.82
N LEU A 120 -6.78 25.93 -13.33
CA LEU A 120 -5.54 25.16 -13.45
C LEU A 120 -5.12 24.43 -12.15
N PRO A 121 -5.10 25.06 -10.95
CA PRO A 121 -4.74 24.36 -9.73
C PRO A 121 -5.73 23.24 -9.35
N LEU A 122 -7.03 23.41 -9.63
CA LEU A 122 -8.03 22.37 -9.39
C LEU A 122 -7.79 21.15 -10.30
N VAL A 123 -7.48 21.40 -11.56
CA VAL A 123 -7.18 20.35 -12.55
C VAL A 123 -5.88 19.62 -12.23
N LEU A 124 -4.83 20.35 -11.83
CA LEU A 124 -3.56 19.74 -11.42
C LEU A 124 -3.71 18.87 -10.18
N LEU A 125 -4.49 19.31 -9.19
CA LEU A 125 -4.78 18.54 -7.99
C LEU A 125 -5.59 17.28 -8.33
N GLY A 126 -6.62 17.40 -9.17
CA GLY A 126 -7.40 16.26 -9.66
C GLY A 126 -6.54 15.24 -10.42
N ALA A 127 -5.66 15.71 -11.33
CA ALA A 127 -4.74 14.86 -12.07
C ALA A 127 -3.73 14.15 -11.16
N PHE A 128 -3.22 14.84 -10.13
CA PHE A 128 -2.32 14.27 -9.13
C PHE A 128 -2.99 13.14 -8.34
N PHE A 129 -4.20 13.37 -7.82
CA PHE A 129 -4.95 12.34 -7.10
C PHE A 129 -5.35 11.16 -8.00
N PHE A 130 -5.78 11.43 -9.24
CA PHE A 130 -6.10 10.39 -10.22
C PHE A 130 -4.90 9.49 -10.51
N PHE A 131 -3.70 10.05 -10.63
CA PHE A 131 -2.48 9.28 -10.86
C PHE A 131 -2.06 8.43 -9.65
N ILE A 132 -2.21 8.98 -8.44
CA ILE A 132 -1.95 8.24 -7.19
C ILE A 132 -2.92 7.07 -7.04
N LEU A 133 -4.22 7.29 -7.27
CA LEU A 133 -5.24 6.24 -7.19
C LEU A 133 -4.95 5.11 -8.20
N ARG A 134 -4.54 5.46 -9.41
CA ARG A 134 -4.16 4.49 -10.45
C ARG A 134 -2.89 3.70 -10.09
N GLN A 135 -1.92 4.32 -9.39
CA GLN A 135 -0.72 3.62 -8.92
C GLN A 135 -0.99 2.76 -7.68
N ALA A 136 -1.86 3.20 -6.78
CA ALA A 136 -2.24 2.48 -5.57
C ALA A 136 -2.91 1.13 -5.89
N GLN A 137 -3.71 1.05 -6.96
CA GLN A 137 -4.29 -0.22 -7.44
C GLN A 137 -3.22 -1.24 -7.91
N GLY A 138 -2.05 -0.78 -8.35
CA GLY A 138 -0.91 -1.65 -8.68
C GLY A 138 -0.11 -2.14 -7.46
N ALA A 139 -0.18 -1.43 -6.33
CA ALA A 139 0.48 -1.78 -5.07
C ALA A 139 -0.44 -2.51 -4.08
N GLY A 140 -1.76 -2.39 -4.23
CA GLY A 140 -2.76 -3.05 -3.38
C GLY A 140 -2.70 -4.58 -3.42
N ASN A 141 -2.13 -5.16 -4.48
CA ASN A 141 -1.95 -6.61 -4.59
C ASN A 141 -0.80 -7.16 -3.72
N GLN A 142 0.08 -6.29 -3.20
CA GLN A 142 1.16 -6.68 -2.28
C GLN A 142 0.74 -6.60 -0.80
N ALA A 143 -0.16 -5.67 -0.46
CA ALA A 143 -0.70 -5.58 0.90
C ALA A 143 -1.71 -6.70 1.20
N PHE A 144 -2.50 -7.12 0.21
CA PHE A 144 -3.39 -8.30 0.34
C PHE A 144 -2.66 -9.66 0.25
N SER A 145 -1.41 -9.70 -0.22
CA SER A 145 -0.60 -10.93 -0.25
C SER A 145 0.11 -11.22 1.08
N PHE A 146 -0.02 -10.36 2.09
CA PHE A 146 0.61 -10.57 3.40
C PHE A 146 -0.14 -11.58 4.27
N GLY A 147 -1.44 -11.80 4.01
CA GLY A 147 -2.27 -12.80 4.72
C GLY A 147 -2.40 -14.15 4.01
N LYS A 148 -2.04 -14.23 2.72
CA LYS A 148 -1.87 -15.50 2.03
C LYS A 148 -0.38 -15.81 2.08
N SER A 149 0.04 -16.54 3.12
CA SER A 149 1.28 -17.31 3.07
C SER A 149 1.34 -17.89 1.66
N ARG A 150 2.33 -17.48 0.85
CA ARG A 150 2.66 -18.22 -0.36
C ARG A 150 3.11 -19.55 0.19
N ALA A 151 2.17 -20.48 0.34
CA ALA A 151 2.43 -21.82 0.78
C ALA A 151 3.60 -22.27 -0.08
N ARG A 152 4.76 -22.44 0.55
CA ARG A 152 5.85 -23.19 -0.05
C ARG A 152 5.14 -24.46 -0.51
N MET A 153 5.10 -24.71 -1.82
CA MET A 153 4.61 -26.00 -2.27
C MET A 153 5.56 -26.99 -1.62
N PHE A 154 5.05 -27.75 -0.65
CA PHE A 154 5.81 -28.82 -0.07
C PHE A 154 5.78 -29.91 -1.15
N THR A 155 6.72 -29.85 -2.07
CA THR A 155 7.00 -30.99 -2.92
C THR A 155 7.55 -32.05 -2.00
N GLY A 156 6.77 -33.10 -1.76
CA GLY A 156 7.23 -34.25 -1.01
C GLY A 156 8.49 -34.79 -1.69
N ASP A 157 9.62 -34.67 -1.02
CA ASP A 157 10.85 -35.29 -1.50
C ASP A 157 10.67 -36.80 -1.44
N ARG A 158 11.37 -37.55 -2.29
CA ARG A 158 11.48 -39.00 -2.19
C ARG A 158 12.90 -39.32 -1.76
N PRO A 159 13.16 -39.41 -0.44
CA PRO A 159 14.50 -39.71 0.05
C PRO A 159 14.97 -41.06 -0.46
N THR A 160 16.22 -41.15 -0.88
CA THR A 160 16.86 -42.41 -1.26
C THR A 160 17.54 -43.10 -0.07
N VAL A 161 17.45 -42.50 1.12
CA VAL A 161 18.06 -43.01 2.36
C VAL A 161 17.22 -44.16 2.90
N THR A 162 17.87 -45.22 3.34
CA THR A 162 17.27 -46.48 3.82
C THR A 162 17.75 -46.81 5.24
N PHE A 163 17.22 -47.86 5.88
CA PHE A 163 17.70 -48.25 7.23
C PHE A 163 19.16 -48.72 7.23
N ASN A 164 19.66 -49.17 6.08
CA ASN A 164 21.08 -49.53 5.90
C ASN A 164 22.01 -48.32 6.04
N ASP A 165 21.52 -47.11 5.78
CA ASP A 165 22.29 -45.86 5.89
C ASP A 165 22.31 -45.32 7.33
N VAL A 166 21.54 -45.93 8.25
CA VAL A 166 21.50 -45.56 9.66
C VAL A 166 22.29 -46.58 10.47
N ALA A 167 23.35 -46.14 11.14
CA ALA A 167 24.15 -47.02 12.00
C ALA A 167 23.53 -47.13 13.41
N GLY A 168 23.45 -48.36 13.94
CA GLY A 168 22.96 -48.64 15.31
C GLY A 168 21.46 -48.40 15.50
N ASN A 169 21.05 -48.20 16.77
CA ASN A 169 19.64 -48.02 17.17
C ASN A 169 18.71 -49.14 16.67
N GLU A 170 19.16 -50.39 16.77
CA GLU A 170 18.45 -51.56 16.23
C GLU A 170 17.02 -51.72 16.80
N GLU A 171 16.82 -51.41 18.08
CA GLU A 171 15.50 -51.39 18.72
C GLU A 171 14.55 -50.41 18.05
N ALA A 172 15.00 -49.16 17.85
CA ALA A 172 14.19 -48.12 17.19
C ALA A 172 13.93 -48.44 15.70
N LYS A 173 14.90 -49.03 15.00
CA LYS A 173 14.69 -49.50 13.62
C LYS A 173 13.63 -50.60 13.57
N GLN A 174 13.66 -51.53 14.52
CA GLN A 174 12.69 -52.62 14.59
C GLN A 174 11.27 -52.09 14.85
N GLU A 175 11.09 -51.14 15.77
CA GLU A 175 9.78 -50.51 15.99
C GLU A 175 9.30 -49.73 14.75
N LEU A 176 10.21 -48.99 14.09
CA LEU A 176 9.87 -48.25 12.88
C LEU A 176 9.66 -49.14 11.65
N GLN A 177 10.12 -50.39 11.67
CA GLN A 177 9.84 -51.36 10.62
C GLN A 177 8.35 -51.66 10.52
N GLU A 178 7.62 -51.65 11.63
CA GLU A 178 6.16 -51.81 11.64
C GLU A 178 5.47 -50.65 10.92
N VAL A 179 5.98 -49.43 11.10
CA VAL A 179 5.50 -48.21 10.42
C VAL A 179 5.74 -48.32 8.90
N VAL A 180 6.91 -48.83 8.49
CA VAL A 180 7.22 -49.09 7.08
C VAL A 180 6.29 -50.14 6.48
N GLU A 181 6.09 -51.27 7.17
CA GLU A 181 5.21 -52.34 6.70
C GLU A 181 3.77 -51.85 6.56
N PHE A 182 3.31 -51.02 7.48
CA PHE A 182 1.99 -50.40 7.40
C PHE A 182 1.85 -49.49 6.16
N LEU A 183 2.85 -48.66 5.85
CA LEU A 183 2.80 -47.79 4.67
C LEU A 183 2.84 -48.58 3.34
N LYS A 184 3.48 -49.76 3.34
CA LYS A 184 3.53 -50.66 2.17
C LYS A 184 2.26 -51.49 2.00
N GLU A 185 1.74 -52.04 3.09
CA GLU A 185 0.63 -53.01 3.10
C GLU A 185 -0.52 -52.59 4.06
N PRO A 186 -1.14 -51.41 3.90
CA PRO A 186 -2.14 -50.91 4.85
C PRO A 186 -3.38 -51.82 4.95
N GLN A 187 -3.71 -52.55 3.89
CA GLN A 187 -4.85 -53.48 3.85
C GLN A 187 -4.69 -54.65 4.83
N LYS A 188 -3.47 -55.12 5.05
CA LYS A 188 -3.16 -56.22 6.00
C LYS A 188 -3.53 -55.82 7.43
N PHE A 189 -3.20 -54.59 7.82
CA PHE A 189 -3.51 -54.04 9.13
C PHE A 189 -5.01 -53.73 9.29
N ALA A 190 -5.65 -53.20 8.25
CA ALA A 190 -7.09 -52.96 8.24
C ALA A 190 -7.90 -54.26 8.38
N ALA A 191 -7.49 -55.34 7.71
CA ALA A 191 -8.14 -56.66 7.79
C ALA A 191 -8.05 -57.28 9.20
N LEU A 192 -6.98 -56.98 9.94
CA LEU A 192 -6.80 -57.39 11.34
C LEU A 192 -7.57 -56.51 12.33
N GLY A 193 -8.20 -55.42 11.86
CA GLY A 193 -8.86 -54.44 12.72
C GLY A 193 -7.89 -53.63 13.58
N ALA A 194 -6.59 -53.63 13.23
CA ALA A 194 -5.58 -52.87 13.94
C ALA A 194 -5.77 -51.37 13.68
N ARG A 195 -5.65 -50.56 14.74
CA ARG A 195 -5.63 -49.10 14.59
C ARG A 195 -4.27 -48.65 14.14
N ILE A 196 -4.28 -47.79 13.12
CA ILE A 196 -3.08 -47.23 12.53
C ILE A 196 -2.47 -46.22 13.51
N PRO A 197 -1.16 -46.28 13.80
CA PRO A 197 -0.49 -45.24 14.57
C PRO A 197 -0.52 -43.93 13.77
N LYS A 198 -1.14 -42.90 14.36
CA LYS A 198 -1.26 -41.58 13.72
C LYS A 198 0.06 -40.80 13.72
N GLY A 199 0.98 -41.14 14.62
CA GLY A 199 2.29 -40.53 14.67
C GLY A 199 3.26 -41.23 15.60
N VAL A 200 4.52 -40.85 15.47
CA VAL A 200 5.67 -41.37 16.22
C VAL A 200 6.49 -40.18 16.72
N LEU A 201 6.88 -40.19 18.00
CA LEU A 201 7.75 -39.17 18.57
C LEU A 201 9.13 -39.77 18.83
N LEU A 202 10.15 -39.28 18.12
CA LEU A 202 11.54 -39.68 18.30
C LEU A 202 12.17 -38.79 19.38
N VAL A 203 12.55 -39.37 20.51
CA VAL A 203 13.14 -38.62 21.63
C VAL A 203 14.60 -38.99 21.78
N GLY A 204 15.46 -37.98 21.94
CA GLY A 204 16.87 -38.20 22.26
C GLY A 204 17.69 -36.93 22.14
N PRO A 205 18.97 -36.96 22.58
CA PRO A 205 19.90 -35.85 22.44
C PRO A 205 20.01 -35.32 20.99
N PRO A 206 20.43 -34.07 20.78
CA PRO A 206 20.76 -33.57 19.44
C PRO A 206 21.89 -34.40 18.81
N GLY A 207 21.83 -34.62 17.50
CA GLY A 207 22.88 -35.35 16.77
C GLY A 207 22.79 -36.88 16.79
N THR A 208 21.75 -37.47 17.39
CA THR A 208 21.55 -38.95 17.41
C THR A 208 20.90 -39.52 16.15
N GLY A 209 20.74 -38.71 15.10
CA GLY A 209 20.22 -39.18 13.82
C GLY A 209 18.68 -39.29 13.73
N LYS A 210 17.91 -38.60 14.58
CA LYS A 210 16.42 -38.59 14.51
C LYS A 210 15.89 -38.22 13.12
N THR A 211 16.37 -37.12 12.56
CA THR A 211 15.99 -36.66 11.20
C THR A 211 16.44 -37.66 10.13
N LEU A 212 17.58 -38.33 10.31
CA LEU A 212 18.07 -39.36 9.38
C LEU A 212 17.20 -40.61 9.45
N MET A 213 16.79 -41.02 10.65
CA MET A 213 15.89 -42.15 10.88
C MET A 213 14.53 -41.90 10.21
N ALA A 214 13.92 -40.73 10.40
CA ALA A 214 12.65 -40.38 9.76
C ALA A 214 12.73 -40.43 8.22
N LYS A 215 13.84 -39.95 7.64
CA LYS A 215 14.10 -40.07 6.19
C LYS A 215 14.25 -41.53 5.76
N ALA A 216 14.96 -42.35 6.54
CA ALA A 216 15.13 -43.78 6.27
C ALA A 216 13.77 -44.51 6.23
N VAL A 217 12.85 -44.21 7.16
CA VAL A 217 11.48 -44.77 7.16
C VAL A 217 10.76 -44.45 5.85
N SER A 218 10.84 -43.20 5.37
CA SER A 218 10.20 -42.81 4.11
C SER A 218 10.81 -43.47 2.88
N GLY A 219 12.14 -43.61 2.83
CA GLY A 219 12.85 -44.25 1.73
C GLY A 219 12.61 -45.75 1.70
N GLU A 220 12.58 -46.40 2.87
CA GLU A 220 12.21 -47.82 2.99
C GLU A 220 10.77 -48.08 2.54
N ALA A 221 9.83 -47.21 2.92
CA ALA A 221 8.44 -47.29 2.50
C ALA A 221 8.20 -46.85 1.04
N GLY A 222 9.14 -46.09 0.44
CA GLY A 222 9.02 -45.55 -0.90
C GLY A 222 7.94 -44.47 -1.05
N VAL A 223 7.62 -43.76 0.03
CA VAL A 223 6.54 -42.76 0.09
C VAL A 223 7.09 -41.33 0.11
N PRO A 224 6.30 -40.31 -0.30
CA PRO A 224 6.70 -38.91 -0.18
C PRO A 224 6.99 -38.50 1.27
N PHE A 225 8.03 -37.68 1.44
CA PHE A 225 8.49 -37.15 2.72
C PHE A 225 8.31 -35.63 2.74
N PHE A 226 7.43 -35.15 3.62
CA PHE A 226 7.20 -33.74 3.89
C PHE A 226 7.97 -33.36 5.16
N SER A 227 8.80 -32.33 5.13
CA SER A 227 9.58 -31.90 6.30
C SER A 227 9.35 -30.44 6.62
N ILE A 228 9.17 -30.15 7.90
CA ILE A 228 9.05 -28.80 8.44
C ILE A 228 9.76 -28.73 9.80
N SER A 229 10.36 -27.60 10.13
CA SER A 229 10.84 -27.35 11.51
C SER A 229 9.72 -26.70 12.32
N GLY A 230 9.56 -27.12 13.56
CA GLY A 230 8.61 -26.57 14.52
C GLY A 230 8.82 -25.09 14.77
N SER A 231 10.06 -24.60 14.62
CA SER A 231 10.37 -23.18 14.69
C SER A 231 9.75 -22.36 13.55
N GLU A 232 9.51 -22.95 12.37
CA GLU A 232 8.87 -22.27 11.24
C GLU A 232 7.39 -21.94 11.48
N PHE A 233 6.80 -22.54 12.51
CA PHE A 233 5.43 -22.25 12.92
C PHE A 233 5.32 -21.10 13.91
N VAL A 234 6.44 -20.59 14.43
CA VAL A 234 6.47 -19.50 15.41
C VAL A 234 6.85 -18.20 14.70
N GLU A 235 5.86 -17.39 14.35
CA GLU A 235 6.08 -16.11 13.66
C GLU A 235 5.55 -14.91 14.45
N MET A 236 5.99 -13.70 14.06
CA MET A 236 5.54 -12.45 14.68
C MET A 236 4.06 -12.12 14.41
N PHE A 237 3.42 -12.84 13.48
CA PHE A 237 2.05 -12.60 13.04
C PHE A 237 1.11 -13.72 13.51
N VAL A 238 0.08 -13.33 14.27
CA VAL A 238 -0.92 -14.26 14.80
C VAL A 238 -1.62 -15.02 13.66
N GLY A 239 -1.78 -16.33 13.82
CA GLY A 239 -2.56 -17.18 12.91
C GLY A 239 -1.84 -17.66 11.64
N VAL A 240 -0.61 -17.19 11.37
CA VAL A 240 0.17 -17.65 10.20
C VAL A 240 0.62 -19.11 10.38
N GLY A 241 1.09 -19.48 11.58
CA GLY A 241 1.48 -20.86 11.91
C GLY A 241 0.33 -21.84 11.69
N ALA A 242 -0.84 -21.56 12.26
CA ALA A 242 -2.03 -22.41 12.09
C ALA A 242 -2.47 -22.57 10.61
N SER A 243 -2.37 -21.53 9.79
CA SER A 243 -2.68 -21.67 8.35
C SER A 243 -1.70 -22.60 7.64
N ARG A 244 -0.39 -22.51 7.95
CA ARG A 244 0.62 -23.40 7.37
C ARG A 244 0.42 -24.85 7.75
N VAL A 245 0.03 -25.11 9.00
CA VAL A 245 -0.33 -26.46 9.46
C VAL A 245 -1.47 -27.03 8.61
N ARG A 246 -2.54 -26.26 8.39
CA ARG A 246 -3.65 -26.71 7.51
C ARG A 246 -3.18 -27.01 6.10
N ASP A 247 -2.43 -26.10 5.50
CA ASP A 247 -1.93 -26.25 4.13
C ASP A 247 -1.01 -27.49 3.99
N LEU A 248 -0.15 -27.73 4.98
CA LEU A 248 0.74 -28.89 5.05
C LEU A 248 -0.06 -30.19 5.11
N PHE A 249 -1.03 -30.28 6.02
CA PHE A 249 -1.86 -31.47 6.16
C PHE A 249 -2.78 -31.69 4.96
N GLU A 250 -3.30 -30.64 4.32
CA GLU A 250 -4.08 -30.76 3.09
C GLU A 250 -3.22 -31.29 1.93
N GLN A 251 -1.98 -30.81 1.79
CA GLN A 251 -1.05 -31.32 0.79
C GLN A 251 -0.64 -32.78 1.06
N ALA A 252 -0.41 -33.13 2.32
CA ALA A 252 -0.10 -34.51 2.72
C ALA A 252 -1.27 -35.46 2.43
N LYS A 253 -2.51 -35.07 2.77
CA LYS A 253 -3.73 -35.84 2.46
C LYS A 253 -3.86 -36.12 0.95
N LYS A 254 -3.53 -35.16 0.09
CA LYS A 254 -3.54 -35.33 -1.38
C LYS A 254 -2.45 -36.25 -1.91
N ASN A 255 -1.37 -36.45 -1.15
CA ASN A 255 -0.22 -37.27 -1.53
C ASN A 255 -0.10 -38.56 -0.69
N SER A 256 -1.19 -38.99 -0.05
CA SER A 256 -1.22 -40.22 0.74
C SER A 256 -1.02 -41.47 -0.15
N PRO A 257 -0.26 -42.50 0.28
CA PRO A 257 0.44 -42.59 1.55
C PRO A 257 1.70 -41.72 1.62
N CYS A 258 1.93 -41.03 2.74
CA CYS A 258 3.10 -40.16 2.94
C CYS A 258 3.48 -39.98 4.41
N ILE A 259 4.67 -39.43 4.64
CA ILE A 259 5.18 -39.09 5.98
C ILE A 259 5.30 -37.58 6.11
N ILE A 260 4.82 -37.03 7.22
CA ILE A 260 5.07 -35.65 7.65
C ILE A 260 6.10 -35.72 8.79
N PHE A 261 7.24 -35.07 8.62
CA PHE A 261 8.27 -34.94 9.62
C PHE A 261 8.30 -33.52 10.19
N VAL A 262 8.13 -33.42 11.52
CA VAL A 262 8.23 -32.16 12.26
C VAL A 262 9.47 -32.20 13.15
N ASP A 263 10.53 -31.50 12.75
CA ASP A 263 11.74 -31.36 13.57
C ASP A 263 11.52 -30.29 14.65
N GLU A 264 12.22 -30.34 15.78
CA GLU A 264 12.12 -29.33 16.85
C GLU A 264 10.67 -29.06 17.30
N ILE A 265 9.88 -30.12 17.50
CA ILE A 265 8.46 -29.98 17.92
C ILE A 265 8.33 -29.31 19.29
N ASP A 266 9.39 -29.36 20.10
CA ASP A 266 9.47 -28.69 21.40
C ASP A 266 9.35 -27.16 21.30
N ALA A 267 9.67 -26.56 20.15
CA ALA A 267 9.49 -25.13 19.90
C ALA A 267 8.02 -24.67 20.02
N VAL A 268 7.08 -25.54 19.61
CA VAL A 268 5.63 -25.32 19.66
C VAL A 268 4.95 -26.01 20.85
N GLY A 269 5.51 -27.13 21.32
CA GLY A 269 4.93 -27.93 22.42
C GLY A 269 5.25 -27.44 23.83
N ARG A 270 6.17 -26.49 24.00
CA ARG A 270 6.58 -26.02 25.33
C ARG A 270 5.63 -24.97 25.90
N HIS A 271 4.81 -25.34 26.90
CA HIS A 271 4.10 -24.37 27.73
C HIS A 271 5.11 -23.49 28.50
N ARG A 272 5.04 -22.17 28.32
CA ARG A 272 5.68 -21.19 29.21
C ARG A 272 4.57 -20.47 29.96
N GLY A 273 4.53 -20.63 31.29
CA GLY A 273 3.49 -20.05 32.13
C GLY A 273 3.44 -18.52 32.07
N ALA A 274 2.19 -18.00 32.09
CA ALA A 274 1.74 -16.65 32.45
C ALA A 274 2.75 -15.50 32.24
N GLY A 275 3.27 -15.35 31.01
CA GLY A 275 3.97 -14.15 30.58
C GLY A 275 2.99 -13.22 29.87
N LEU A 276 2.76 -12.02 30.42
CA LEU A 276 2.02 -10.93 29.76
C LEU A 276 2.68 -10.56 28.43
N GLY A 277 2.24 -11.18 27.33
CA GLY A 277 2.70 -10.89 25.97
C GLY A 277 2.10 -11.87 24.96
N GLY A 278 1.36 -11.36 23.97
CA GLY A 278 0.59 -12.13 22.98
C GLY A 278 1.38 -13.05 22.02
N SER A 279 2.63 -13.39 22.34
CA SER A 279 3.39 -14.44 21.65
C SER A 279 3.00 -15.85 22.13
N HIS A 280 2.34 -15.98 23.28
CA HIS A 280 1.90 -17.29 23.79
C HIS A 280 0.74 -17.86 22.96
N ASP A 281 -0.21 -17.00 22.60
CA ASP A 281 -1.46 -17.35 21.93
C ASP A 281 -1.21 -17.98 20.55
N GLU A 282 -0.18 -17.55 19.83
CA GLU A 282 0.14 -18.06 18.50
C GLU A 282 0.70 -19.49 18.51
N ARG A 283 1.52 -19.82 19.50
CA ARG A 283 2.06 -21.18 19.67
C ARG A 283 0.96 -22.15 20.08
N GLU A 284 0.12 -21.76 21.04
CA GLU A 284 -1.01 -22.58 21.47
C GLU A 284 -2.02 -22.79 20.34
N GLN A 285 -2.32 -21.73 19.57
CA GLN A 285 -3.20 -21.84 18.41
C GLN A 285 -2.63 -22.80 17.36
N THR A 286 -1.33 -22.73 17.08
CA THR A 286 -0.66 -23.61 16.12
C THR A 286 -0.63 -25.05 16.63
N LEU A 287 -0.27 -25.27 17.90
CA LEU A 287 -0.27 -26.60 18.52
C LEU A 287 -1.66 -27.24 18.47
N ASN A 288 -2.69 -26.49 18.87
CA ASN A 288 -4.07 -26.95 18.79
C ASN A 288 -4.47 -27.29 17.34
N GLN A 289 -4.01 -26.52 16.35
CA GLN A 289 -4.27 -26.83 14.96
C GLN A 289 -3.60 -28.14 14.51
N ILE A 290 -2.37 -28.44 14.97
CA ILE A 290 -1.70 -29.72 14.70
C ILE A 290 -2.53 -30.87 15.29
N LEU A 291 -2.97 -30.73 16.54
CA LEU A 291 -3.79 -31.73 17.22
C LEU A 291 -5.12 -31.98 16.50
N VAL A 292 -5.81 -30.91 16.08
CA VAL A 292 -7.07 -31.01 15.32
C VAL A 292 -6.85 -31.71 13.98
N GLU A 293 -5.77 -31.42 13.26
CA GLU A 293 -5.49 -32.09 11.99
C GLU A 293 -5.10 -33.57 12.17
N MET A 294 -4.36 -33.91 13.24
CA MET A 294 -4.02 -35.29 13.59
C MET A 294 -5.25 -36.10 14.02
N ASP A 295 -6.18 -35.48 14.75
CA ASP A 295 -7.43 -36.12 15.13
C ASP A 295 -8.39 -36.27 13.96
N GLY A 296 -8.38 -35.31 13.04
CA GLY A 296 -9.19 -35.29 11.82
C GLY A 296 -8.76 -36.29 10.73
N PHE A 297 -7.73 -37.11 10.96
CA PHE A 297 -7.43 -38.24 10.07
C PHE A 297 -8.54 -39.30 10.16
N ASP A 298 -9.29 -39.41 9.07
CA ASP A 298 -10.22 -40.51 8.86
C ASP A 298 -9.46 -41.83 8.65
N THR A 299 -10.11 -42.95 8.95
CA THR A 299 -9.58 -44.31 8.84
C THR A 299 -9.01 -44.69 7.47
N GLY A 300 -9.34 -43.96 6.41
CA GLY A 300 -8.80 -44.14 5.06
C GLY A 300 -7.57 -43.28 4.71
N THR A 301 -7.10 -42.42 5.61
CA THR A 301 -5.98 -41.50 5.34
C THR A 301 -4.67 -42.09 5.85
N ASN A 302 -3.84 -42.62 4.95
CA ASN A 302 -2.55 -43.24 5.29
C ASN A 302 -1.45 -42.18 5.42
N VAL A 303 -1.57 -41.30 6.41
CA VAL A 303 -0.58 -40.25 6.69
C VAL A 303 -0.03 -40.46 8.10
N ILE A 304 1.29 -40.46 8.22
CA ILE A 304 1.97 -40.65 9.51
C ILE A 304 2.78 -39.41 9.84
N VAL A 305 2.59 -38.90 11.04
CA VAL A 305 3.35 -37.75 11.56
C VAL A 305 4.51 -38.25 12.42
N ILE A 306 5.74 -38.03 12.00
CA ILE A 306 6.94 -38.28 12.80
C ILE A 306 7.44 -36.95 13.36
N ALA A 307 7.62 -36.85 14.67
CA ALA A 307 8.15 -35.66 15.33
C ALA A 307 9.49 -35.95 16.02
N ALA A 308 10.36 -34.95 16.14
CA ALA A 308 11.69 -35.06 16.77
C ALA A 308 12.02 -33.88 17.69
#